data_AF-A0A1J4UQQ1-F1
#
_entry.id   AF-A0A1J4UQQ1-F1
#
_cell.length_a   1.000
_cell.length_b   1.000
_cell.length_c   1.000
_cell.angle_alpha   90.00
_cell.angle_beta   90.00
_cell.angle_gamma   90.00
#
_symmetry.space_group_name_H-M   'P 1'
#
loop_
_entity.id
_entity.type
_entity.pdbx_description
1 polymer ?
#
loop_
_entity_poly.entity_id
_entity_poly.type
_entity_poly.pdbx_seq_one_letter_code
_entity_poly.pdbx_strand_id
1 'polypeptide(L)'
;MLPLAHVGITLFFAKHFKPVHLPLLATAVFSVLPDLIDKPLYLLGMAPTSRFIAHTVWFGIALALMCIAFFPRQTRVPLAVAALVGSWFHLALDLNSPLPLFFPLVSFDFTSQVGLSLSFDAATIMFELIGFCALLLVVLESD
;
A
#
# COMPACT_ATOMS: atom_id res chain seq x y z
N MET A 1 -4.35 9.69 6.16
CA MET A 1 -3.64 8.40 6.09
C MET A 1 -4.44 7.38 6.87
N LEU A 2 -4.65 6.18 6.32
CA LEU A 2 -5.46 5.14 6.97
C LEU A 2 -4.59 3.90 7.31
N PRO A 3 -3.61 4.01 8.23
CA PRO A 3 -2.62 2.97 8.43
C PRO A 3 -3.23 1.61 8.82
N LEU A 4 -4.23 1.59 9.71
CA LEU A 4 -4.85 0.33 10.12
C LEU A 4 -5.73 -0.25 9.02
N ALA A 5 -6.42 0.59 8.24
CA ALA A 5 -7.15 0.12 7.06
C ALA A 5 -6.21 -0.53 6.04
N HIS A 6 -5.09 0.14 5.72
CA HIS A 6 -4.09 -0.32 4.76
C HIS A 6 -3.38 -1.61 5.17
N VAL A 7 -3.14 -1.83 6.46
CA VAL A 7 -2.54 -3.08 6.92
C VAL A 7 -3.61 -4.15 7.11
N GLY A 8 -4.64 -3.87 7.89
CA GLY A 8 -5.61 -4.86 8.33
C GLY A 8 -6.45 -5.43 7.19
N ILE A 9 -6.97 -4.58 6.30
CA ILE A 9 -7.78 -5.05 5.16
C ILE A 9 -6.89 -5.86 4.21
N THR A 10 -5.69 -5.35 3.88
CA THR A 10 -4.77 -6.07 2.99
C THR A 10 -4.39 -7.43 3.55
N LEU A 11 -4.04 -7.53 4.83
CA LEU A 11 -3.70 -8.81 5.45
C LEU A 11 -4.89 -9.76 5.53
N PHE A 12 -6.08 -9.25 5.84
CA PHE A 12 -7.30 -10.05 5.87
C PHE A 12 -7.55 -10.70 4.50
N PHE A 13 -7.46 -9.91 3.42
CA PHE A 13 -7.62 -10.45 2.07
C PHE A 13 -6.49 -11.40 1.69
N ALA A 14 -5.23 -11.06 1.99
CA ALA A 14 -4.08 -11.90 1.69
C ALA A 14 -4.16 -13.28 2.38
N LYS A 15 -4.66 -13.33 3.63
CA LYS A 15 -4.83 -14.57 4.40
C LYS A 15 -5.99 -15.43 3.88
N HIS A 16 -7.13 -14.82 3.54
CA HIS A 16 -8.36 -15.56 3.23
C HIS A 16 -8.51 -15.94 1.76
N PHE A 17 -8.00 -15.12 0.84
CA PHE A 17 -8.13 -15.37 -0.60
C PHE A 17 -6.90 -16.09 -1.19
N LYS A 18 -5.92 -16.42 -0.33
CA LYS A 18 -4.75 -17.32 -0.55
C LYS A 18 -4.29 -17.46 -2.01
N PRO A 19 -3.85 -16.38 -2.69
CA PRO A 19 -3.29 -16.55 -4.04
C PRO A 19 -2.01 -17.41 -3.99
N VAL A 20 -1.24 -17.36 -2.89
CA VAL A 20 -0.02 -18.15 -2.58
C VAL A 20 0.17 -18.15 -1.05
N HIS A 21 1.03 -19.01 -0.47
CA HIS A 21 1.56 -18.82 0.89
C HIS A 21 2.34 -17.50 0.99
N LEU A 22 1.62 -16.40 1.21
CA LEU A 22 2.19 -15.06 1.25
C LEU A 22 2.85 -14.80 2.61
N PRO A 23 4.08 -14.24 2.62
CA PRO A 23 4.69 -13.75 3.85
C PRO A 23 3.92 -12.52 4.36
N LEU A 24 2.98 -12.73 5.27
CA LEU A 24 2.07 -11.69 5.78
C LEU A 24 2.81 -10.45 6.29
N LEU A 25 3.92 -10.62 7.00
CA LEU A 25 4.73 -9.49 7.46
C LEU A 25 5.25 -8.65 6.30
N ALA A 26 5.75 -9.27 5.23
CA ALA A 26 6.20 -8.55 4.05
C ALA A 26 5.03 -7.85 3.35
N THR A 27 3.88 -8.53 3.24
CA THR A 27 2.66 -7.93 2.68
C THR A 27 2.24 -6.67 3.45
N ALA A 28 2.29 -6.69 4.79
CA ALA A 28 2.00 -5.52 5.63
C ALA A 28 2.99 -4.37 5.37
N VAL A 29 4.28 -4.68 5.28
CA VAL A 29 5.32 -3.68 5.00
C VAL A 29 5.08 -3.04 3.63
N PHE A 30 4.83 -3.86 2.60
CA PHE A 30 4.56 -3.35 1.26
C PHE A 30 3.24 -2.58 1.15
N SER A 31 2.25 -2.85 2.02
CA SER A 31 0.98 -2.13 2.01
C SER A 31 1.03 -0.73 2.65
N VAL A 32 2.08 -0.40 3.38
CA VAL A 32 2.30 0.97 3.91
C VAL A 32 3.43 1.70 3.20
N LEU A 33 4.20 1.00 2.37
CA LEU A 33 5.39 1.54 1.74
C LEU A 33 5.13 2.77 0.83
N PRO A 34 4.04 2.85 0.04
CA PRO A 34 3.75 4.05 -0.75
C PRO A 34 3.67 5.32 0.09
N ASP A 35 2.96 5.23 1.21
CA ASP A 35 2.82 6.31 2.19
C ASP A 35 4.15 6.69 2.84
N LEU A 36 4.96 5.69 3.21
CA LEU A 36 6.27 5.90 3.83
C LEU A 36 7.29 6.54 2.87
N ILE A 37 7.05 6.54 1.56
CA ILE A 37 7.92 7.15 0.56
C ILE A 37 7.39 8.52 0.16
N ASP A 38 6.17 8.59 -0.37
CA ASP A 38 5.69 9.81 -1.01
C ASP A 38 5.40 10.92 0.01
N LYS A 39 4.96 10.58 1.23
CA LYS A 39 4.65 11.59 2.26
C LYS A 39 5.91 12.28 2.78
N PRO A 40 6.98 11.56 3.16
CA PRO A 40 8.24 12.23 3.51
C PRO A 40 8.82 13.04 2.35
N LEU A 41 8.80 12.52 1.11
CA LEU A 41 9.29 13.28 -0.04
C LEU A 41 8.52 14.59 -0.24
N TYR A 42 7.20 14.57 -0.06
CA TYR A 42 6.37 15.77 -0.10
C TYR A 42 6.72 16.74 1.04
N LEU A 43 6.84 16.25 2.28
CA LEU A 43 7.19 17.08 3.44
C LEU A 43 8.57 17.74 3.32
N LEU A 44 9.51 17.08 2.65
CA LEU A 44 10.84 17.61 2.35
C LEU A 44 10.88 18.53 1.12
N GLY A 45 9.74 18.75 0.45
CA GLY A 45 9.66 19.55 -0.78
C GLY A 45 10.30 18.88 -2.00
N MET A 46 10.56 17.58 -1.95
CA MET A 46 11.17 16.79 -3.02
C MET A 46 10.14 16.18 -3.97
N ALA A 47 8.87 16.17 -3.60
CA ALA A 47 7.76 15.72 -4.44
C ALA A 47 6.67 16.81 -4.51
N PRO A 48 5.97 16.94 -5.66
CA PRO A 48 4.92 17.96 -5.83
C PRO A 48 3.64 17.66 -5.03
N THR A 49 3.43 16.40 -4.62
CA THR A 49 2.24 15.94 -3.88
C THR A 49 2.62 14.81 -2.91
N SER A 50 1.77 14.56 -1.91
CA SER A 50 1.87 13.43 -0.97
C SER A 50 1.57 12.06 -1.60
N ARG A 51 1.14 12.04 -2.88
CA ARG A 51 0.80 10.84 -3.67
C ARG A 51 1.46 10.91 -5.05
N PHE A 52 2.72 10.53 -5.09
CA PHE A 52 3.60 10.75 -6.24
C PHE A 52 4.01 9.43 -6.89
N ILE A 53 5.30 9.09 -6.86
CA ILE A 53 5.84 7.97 -7.65
C ILE A 53 5.53 6.62 -7.00
N ALA A 54 5.43 6.56 -5.67
CA ALA A 54 5.11 5.33 -4.97
C ALA A 54 3.62 4.98 -5.04
N HIS A 55 2.75 5.96 -5.32
CA HIS A 55 1.32 5.77 -5.57
C HIS A 55 0.99 5.43 -7.05
N THR A 56 1.82 4.59 -7.67
CA THR A 56 1.66 4.14 -9.05
C THR A 56 1.60 2.61 -9.13
N VAL A 57 0.93 2.07 -10.15
CA VAL A 57 0.93 0.61 -10.40
C VAL A 57 2.36 0.12 -10.68
N TRP A 58 3.15 0.97 -11.35
CA TRP A 58 4.54 0.71 -11.71
C TRP A 58 5.45 0.58 -10.49
N PHE A 59 5.17 1.30 -9.40
CA PHE A 59 5.90 1.14 -8.15
C PHE A 59 5.78 -0.28 -7.59
N GLY A 60 4.57 -0.85 -7.58
CA GLY A 60 4.35 -2.24 -7.18
C GLY A 60 5.11 -3.24 -8.07
N ILE A 61 5.11 -3.00 -9.39
CA ILE A 61 5.87 -3.82 -10.35
C ILE A 61 7.38 -3.70 -10.08
N ALA A 62 7.89 -2.50 -9.85
CA ALA A 62 9.30 -2.26 -9.54
C ALA A 62 9.71 -2.99 -8.26
N LEU A 63 8.91 -2.92 -7.19
CA LEU A 63 9.15 -3.68 -5.95
C LEU A 63 9.18 -5.19 -6.19
N ALA A 64 8.25 -5.71 -6.99
CA ALA A 64 8.21 -7.12 -7.34
C ALA A 64 9.46 -7.56 -8.11
N LEU A 65 9.91 -6.76 -9.07
CA LEU A 65 11.16 -7.00 -9.82
C LEU A 65 12.39 -6.92 -8.91
N MET A 66 12.44 -5.98 -7.96
CA MET A 66 13.48 -5.91 -6.95
C MET A 66 13.51 -7.17 -6.08
N CYS A 67 12.34 -7.67 -5.66
CA CYS A 67 12.24 -8.93 -4.92
C CYS A 67 12.81 -10.11 -5.74
N ILE A 68 12.50 -10.18 -7.03
CA ILE A 68 13.02 -11.22 -7.94
C ILE A 68 14.54 -11.12 -8.13
N ALA A 69 15.08 -9.91 -8.23
CA ALA A 69 16.49 -9.65 -8.52
C ALA A 69 17.41 -9.89 -7.31
N PHE A 70 16.96 -9.49 -6.11
CA PHE A 70 17.84 -9.43 -4.93
C PHE A 70 17.64 -10.57 -3.91
N PHE A 71 16.55 -11.33 -3.98
CA PHE A 71 16.26 -12.37 -2.98
C PHE A 71 16.51 -13.80 -3.51
N PRO A 72 16.80 -14.77 -2.61
CA PRO A 72 17.00 -16.18 -2.97
C PRO A 72 15.78 -16.80 -3.68
N ARG A 73 16.03 -17.84 -4.49
CA ARG A 73 14.99 -18.51 -5.31
C ARG A 73 13.78 -18.97 -4.50
N GLN A 74 13.99 -19.41 -3.27
CA GLN A 74 12.96 -19.94 -2.38
C GLN A 74 12.00 -18.86 -1.86
N THR A 75 12.46 -17.60 -1.75
CA THR A 75 11.68 -16.51 -1.15
C THR A 75 11.29 -15.42 -2.15
N ARG A 76 12.00 -15.30 -3.28
CA ARG A 76 11.82 -14.22 -4.24
C ARG A 76 10.42 -14.13 -4.86
N VAL A 77 9.80 -15.27 -5.17
CA VAL A 77 8.44 -15.29 -5.75
C VAL A 77 7.39 -14.94 -4.68
N PRO A 78 7.37 -15.58 -3.48
CA PRO A 78 6.48 -15.15 -2.40
C PRO A 78 6.60 -13.67 -2.04
N LEU A 79 7.83 -13.13 -1.98
CA LEU A 79 8.07 -11.72 -1.71
C LEU A 79 7.59 -10.81 -2.83
N ALA A 80 7.81 -11.18 -4.09
CA ALA A 80 7.32 -10.41 -5.23
C ALA A 80 5.79 -10.35 -5.26
N VAL A 81 5.11 -11.46 -4.99
CA VAL A 81 3.64 -11.47 -4.89
C VAL A 81 3.18 -10.65 -3.67
N ALA A 82 3.88 -10.73 -2.54
CA ALA A 82 3.59 -9.90 -1.37
C ALA A 82 3.73 -8.40 -1.67
N ALA A 83 4.72 -8.02 -2.49
CA ALA A 83 4.93 -6.64 -2.93
C ALA A 83 3.78 -6.14 -3.80
N LEU A 84 3.35 -6.94 -4.78
CA LEU A 84 2.20 -6.61 -5.63
C LEU A 84 0.92 -6.50 -4.80
N VAL A 85 0.62 -7.52 -3.99
CA VAL A 85 -0.58 -7.53 -3.15
C VAL A 85 -0.58 -6.35 -2.18
N GLY A 86 0.51 -6.12 -1.46
CA GLY A 86 0.62 -5.01 -0.51
C GLY A 86 0.41 -3.66 -1.19
N SER A 87 1.24 -3.34 -2.18
CA SER A 87 1.21 -2.03 -2.84
C SER A 87 -0.07 -1.80 -3.65
N TRP A 88 -0.64 -2.80 -4.31
CA TRP A 88 -1.86 -2.60 -5.09
C TRP A 88 -3.12 -2.54 -4.23
N PHE A 89 -3.20 -3.27 -3.12
CA PHE A 89 -4.28 -3.04 -2.16
C PHE A 89 -4.18 -1.65 -1.55
N HIS A 90 -2.97 -1.13 -1.32
CA HIS A 90 -2.81 0.25 -0.90
C HIS A 90 -3.43 1.22 -1.92
N LEU A 91 -3.08 1.09 -3.20
CA LEU A 91 -3.69 1.91 -4.26
C LEU A 91 -5.22 1.75 -4.29
N ALA A 92 -5.72 0.52 -4.16
CA ALA A 92 -7.16 0.23 -4.19
C ALA A 92 -7.93 0.92 -3.06
N LEU A 93 -7.35 0.97 -1.85
CA LEU A 93 -7.93 1.66 -0.70
C LEU A 93 -7.89 3.18 -0.84
N ASP A 94 -6.93 3.71 -1.60
CA ASP A 94 -6.76 5.14 -1.86
C ASP A 94 -7.48 5.64 -3.13
N LEU A 95 -8.23 4.78 -3.84
CA LEU A 95 -9.02 5.12 -5.04
C LEU A 95 -10.15 6.13 -4.78
N ASN A 96 -10.48 6.42 -3.53
CA ASN A 96 -11.45 7.46 -3.15
C ASN A 96 -10.96 8.88 -3.49
N SER A 97 -9.72 9.02 -3.93
CA SER A 97 -9.10 10.28 -4.32
C SER A 97 -8.21 10.06 -5.55
N PRO A 98 -7.91 11.10 -6.34
CA PRO A 98 -7.16 10.92 -7.58
C PRO A 98 -5.79 10.27 -7.31
N LEU A 99 -5.40 9.30 -8.14
CA LEU A 99 -4.12 8.62 -8.06
C LEU A 99 -3.43 8.62 -9.42
N PRO A 100 -2.11 8.85 -9.48
CA PRO A 100 -1.34 8.84 -10.72
C PRO A 100 -1.03 7.40 -11.17
N LEU A 101 -2.02 6.51 -11.24
CA LEU A 101 -1.83 5.05 -11.39
C LEU A 101 -0.84 4.65 -12.49
N PHE A 102 -0.87 5.35 -13.63
CA PHE A 102 -0.05 5.06 -14.81
C PHE A 102 1.11 6.04 -15.05
N PHE A 103 1.36 7.00 -14.15
CA PHE A 103 2.53 7.87 -14.24
C PHE A 103 3.82 7.05 -14.11
N PRO A 104 4.88 7.29 -14.92
CA PRO A 104 5.08 8.43 -15.83
C PRO A 104 4.63 8.20 -17.27
N LEU A 105 3.98 7.07 -17.60
CA LEU A 105 3.55 6.79 -18.98
C LEU A 105 2.35 7.64 -19.39
N VAL A 106 1.51 8.02 -18.43
CA VAL A 106 0.40 8.95 -18.62
C VAL A 106 0.67 10.20 -17.78
N SER A 107 0.52 11.38 -18.39
CA SER A 107 0.66 12.65 -17.69
C SER A 107 -0.45 12.81 -16.66
N PHE A 108 -0.09 13.37 -15.51
CA PHE A 108 -1.02 13.59 -14.40
C PHE A 108 -0.84 15.00 -13.87
N ASP A 109 -1.96 15.67 -13.57
CA ASP A 109 -1.94 17.00 -12.99
C ASP A 109 -1.86 16.93 -11.47
N PHE A 110 -0.69 17.23 -10.94
CA PHE A 110 -0.42 17.21 -9.51
C PHE A 110 -0.89 18.49 -8.79
N THR A 111 -1.31 19.53 -9.50
CA THR A 111 -1.68 20.83 -8.89
C THR A 111 -2.97 20.77 -8.08
N SER A 112 -3.83 19.79 -8.35
CA SER A 112 -5.12 19.59 -7.67
C SER A 112 -5.03 18.80 -6.34
N GLN A 113 -3.87 18.23 -6.01
CA GLN A 113 -3.71 17.40 -4.82
C GLN A 113 -3.21 18.20 -3.63
N VAL A 114 -4.14 18.58 -2.76
CA VAL A 114 -3.82 19.38 -1.57
C VAL A 114 -3.39 18.48 -0.42
N GLY A 115 -2.08 18.51 -0.14
CA GLY A 115 -1.54 18.43 1.21
C GLY A 115 -1.54 17.07 1.92
N LEU A 116 -0.93 17.07 3.09
CA LEU A 116 -0.93 15.98 4.04
C LEU A 116 -2.20 16.11 4.91
N SER A 117 -3.33 15.57 4.45
CA SER A 117 -4.58 15.64 5.22
C SER A 117 -4.63 14.54 6.29
N LEU A 118 -4.57 14.98 7.55
CA LEU A 118 -5.08 14.23 8.68
C LEU A 118 -6.55 14.62 8.86
N SER A 119 -7.43 13.93 8.13
CA SER A 119 -8.87 14.03 8.36
C SER A 119 -9.23 13.15 9.55
N PHE A 120 -9.95 13.71 10.52
CA PHE A 120 -10.57 12.96 11.63
C PHE A 120 -12.09 12.91 11.44
N ASP A 121 -12.53 12.81 10.18
CA ASP A 121 -13.95 12.64 9.90
C ASP A 121 -14.43 11.23 10.27
N ALA A 122 -15.75 11.10 10.44
CA ALA A 122 -16.36 9.84 10.85
C ALA A 122 -16.05 8.69 9.88
N ALA A 123 -15.90 8.98 8.58
CA ALA A 123 -15.58 7.96 7.59
C ALA A 123 -14.15 7.43 7.79
N THR A 124 -13.17 8.30 7.99
CA THR A 124 -11.78 7.98 8.28
C THR A 124 -11.69 7.09 9.52
N ILE A 125 -12.36 7.48 10.61
CA ILE A 125 -12.38 6.70 11.86
C ILE A 125 -13.03 5.33 11.62
N MET A 126 -14.13 5.27 10.88
CA MET A 126 -14.80 4.01 10.56
C MET A 126 -13.90 3.07 9.75
N PHE A 127 -13.19 3.58 8.73
CA PHE A 127 -12.25 2.77 7.95
C PHE A 127 -11.07 2.26 8.79
N GLU A 128 -10.53 3.09 9.69
CA GLU A 128 -9.49 2.66 10.64
C GLU A 128 -10.00 1.57 11.58
N LEU A 129 -11.23 1.67 12.09
CA LEU A 129 -11.85 0.64 12.94
C LEU A 129 -12.07 -0.67 12.17
N ILE A 130 -12.54 -0.60 10.92
CA ILE A 130 -12.68 -1.78 10.06
C ILE A 130 -11.31 -2.43 9.85
N GLY A 131 -10.29 -1.63 9.54
CA GLY A 131 -8.91 -2.08 9.42
C GLY A 131 -8.40 -2.76 10.69
N PHE A 132 -8.62 -2.15 11.84
CA PHE A 132 -8.24 -2.70 13.14
C PHE A 132 -8.92 -4.05 13.41
N CYS A 133 -10.24 -4.15 13.20
CA CYS A 133 -10.98 -5.40 13.36
C CYS A 133 -10.47 -6.49 12.41
N ALA A 134 -10.21 -6.14 11.15
CA ALA A 134 -9.65 -7.06 10.16
C ALA A 134 -8.26 -7.57 10.57
N LEU A 135 -7.41 -6.69 11.10
CA LEU A 135 -6.11 -7.04 11.65
C LEU A 135 -6.23 -7.96 12.86
N LEU A 136 -7.14 -7.67 13.79
CA LEU A 136 -7.39 -8.53 14.96
C LEU A 136 -7.81 -9.94 14.55
N LEU A 137 -8.74 -10.08 13.59
CA LEU A 137 -9.15 -11.38 13.08
C LEU A 137 -7.97 -12.15 12.49
N VAL A 138 -7.13 -11.49 11.69
CA VAL A 138 -5.92 -12.11 11.13
C VAL A 138 -5.01 -12.64 12.23
N VAL A 139 -4.78 -11.86 13.29
CA VAL A 139 -3.91 -12.24 14.42
C VAL A 139 -4.52 -13.37 15.25
N LEU A 140 -5.83 -13.32 15.52
CA LEU A 140 -6.53 -14.30 16.36
C LEU A 140 -6.66 -15.68 15.71
N GLU A 141 -6.72 -15.78 14.37
CA GLU A 141 -6.72 -17.09 13.69
C GLU A 141 -5.31 -17.52 13.24
N SER A 142 -4.25 -16.96 13.84
CA SER A 142 -2.87 -17.38 13.59
C SER A 142 -2.34 -18.39 14.62
N ASP A 143 -3.22 -18.85 15.52
CA ASP A 143 -3.02 -20.01 16.41
C ASP A 143 -3.35 -21.35 15.71
#